data_AF-Q5VQJ9-F1
#
_entry.id   AF-Q5VQJ9-F1
#
_cell.length_a   1.000
_cell.length_b   1.000
_cell.length_c   1.000
_cell.angle_alpha   90.00
_cell.angle_beta   90.00
_cell.angle_gamma   90.00
#
_symmetry.space_group_name_H-M   'P 1'
#
loop_
_entity.id
_entity.type
_entity.pdbx_description
1 polymer ?
#
loop_
_entity_poly.entity_id
_entity_poly.type
_entity_poly.pdbx_seq_one_letter_code
_entity_poly.pdbx_strand_id
1 'polypeptide(L)'
;MPLLLRGGSLFRLYGCGCGLPSANFSPSKLALIRLSLMMAETRATYSRRAASKNTDIKKDDEHVLEKEDVAESKLEIEQLRNDPDRLQSMTVKELREITRMMGIPVKGNKKDLVSALMDSLGKVGTSSVEKIGVSEVPSKRKGASVVVEQNIDSSEVISETPSKRSRAKNKGTAEESSGANVKQSKTSVQKKKLVVQGASVDHEEPWTVLVHKKPQPAWIPYNPKVMRSPSLSKDTKALKILSWNVNGLKALLKSRGFSIHQLAQREDFDILCLQETKMQEKDVEVIKEGLLEGYTHSFWTCSVSKLGYSGTAIISRVKPLSIKYGLGVPDHDTEGRVVTVEFNDFYLLTAYVPNSGDGLKRLTYRVTEWDPSLGNYMKDLEKSKPVILTGDLNCAHQEIDIHDPAGNRRSAGFTIEERESFETNFLSKGFVDTFRKQHPNVVGYSYWGYRHNARKTNKGWRLDYFLVSESIAERVHDSYIIPDISASDHSPLGLVLKL
;
A
#
# COMPACT_ATOMS: atom_id res chain seq x y z
N MET A 1 -71.47 -27.03 -15.84
CA MET A 1 -71.51 -28.51 -15.86
C MET A 1 -70.70 -29.01 -14.66
N PRO A 2 -71.22 -29.92 -13.81
CA PRO A 2 -70.81 -29.99 -12.40
C PRO A 2 -70.21 -31.33 -11.93
N LEU A 3 -69.46 -31.30 -10.82
CA LEU A 3 -69.40 -32.33 -9.76
C LEU A 3 -68.72 -31.66 -8.52
N LEU A 4 -69.30 -31.51 -7.32
CA LEU A 4 -69.88 -32.50 -6.36
C LEU A 4 -68.79 -33.47 -5.82
N LEU A 5 -68.60 -33.71 -4.51
CA LEU A 5 -69.47 -33.58 -3.32
C LEU A 5 -68.72 -33.21 -1.99
N ARG A 6 -69.49 -32.66 -1.03
CA ARG A 6 -69.61 -32.91 0.44
C ARG A 6 -68.37 -33.32 1.28
N GLY A 7 -68.24 -32.93 2.56
CA GLY A 7 -69.07 -32.07 3.44
C GLY A 7 -68.95 -32.43 4.94
N GLY A 8 -69.44 -31.57 5.85
CA GLY A 8 -69.58 -31.80 7.31
C GLY A 8 -68.32 -31.49 8.15
N SER A 9 -68.27 -30.72 9.25
CA SER A 9 -69.17 -29.88 10.10
C SER A 9 -69.04 -30.29 11.58
N LEU A 10 -69.28 -29.34 12.50
CA LEU A 10 -69.16 -29.40 13.97
C LEU A 10 -67.70 -29.26 14.49
N PHE A 11 -67.36 -28.48 15.52
CA PHE A 11 -68.16 -27.77 16.55
C PHE A 11 -67.79 -26.28 16.69
N ARG A 12 -68.70 -25.48 17.26
CA ARG A 12 -68.54 -24.05 17.57
C ARG A 12 -68.74 -23.81 19.06
N LEU A 13 -67.76 -23.28 19.78
CA LEU A 13 -67.94 -22.65 21.09
C LEU A 13 -67.03 -21.44 21.26
N TYR A 14 -67.59 -20.36 21.83
CA TYR A 14 -66.88 -19.13 22.18
C TYR A 14 -66.18 -19.27 23.54
N GLY A 15 -65.02 -18.67 23.72
CA GLY A 15 -64.28 -18.68 25.00
C GLY A 15 -63.12 -17.67 25.03
N CYS A 16 -63.37 -16.54 25.69
CA CYS A 16 -62.51 -15.38 25.89
C CYS A 16 -61.06 -15.68 26.36
N GLY A 17 -60.08 -14.83 25.96
CA GLY A 17 -58.88 -14.58 26.80
C GLY A 17 -57.56 -14.29 26.09
N CYS A 18 -56.95 -13.15 26.44
CA CYS A 18 -55.50 -12.88 26.45
C CYS A 18 -54.74 -12.89 25.11
N GLY A 19 -54.50 -11.70 24.55
CA GLY A 19 -53.58 -11.51 23.42
C GLY A 19 -52.10 -11.44 23.83
N LEU A 20 -51.23 -12.00 23.00
CA LEU A 20 -49.78 -11.78 22.97
C LEU A 20 -49.32 -11.68 21.50
N PRO A 21 -48.32 -10.83 21.17
CA PRO A 21 -48.01 -10.48 19.79
C PRO A 21 -47.14 -11.52 19.06
N SER A 22 -47.24 -11.50 17.74
CA SER A 22 -46.55 -12.36 16.77
C SER A 22 -45.03 -12.42 16.93
N ALA A 23 -44.47 -13.63 16.97
CA ALA A 23 -43.03 -13.87 16.94
C ALA A 23 -42.45 -13.72 15.52
N ASN A 24 -41.68 -12.66 15.27
CA ASN A 24 -40.89 -12.52 14.05
C ASN A 24 -39.66 -13.44 14.09
N PHE A 25 -39.66 -14.50 13.27
CA PHE A 25 -38.48 -15.34 13.05
C PHE A 25 -37.48 -14.62 12.13
N SER A 26 -36.38 -14.12 12.70
CA SER A 26 -35.28 -13.52 11.93
C SER A 26 -34.39 -14.57 11.26
N PRO A 27 -34.08 -14.47 9.95
CA PRO A 27 -33.11 -15.34 9.27
C PRO A 27 -31.69 -15.30 9.86
N SER A 28 -31.33 -14.23 10.59
CA SER A 28 -29.97 -14.00 11.09
C SER A 28 -29.44 -15.06 12.06
N LYS A 29 -30.31 -15.83 12.73
CA LYS A 29 -29.89 -16.81 13.74
C LYS A 29 -29.38 -18.14 13.15
N LEU A 30 -29.82 -18.54 11.94
CA LEU A 30 -29.28 -19.73 11.26
C LEU A 30 -27.93 -19.45 10.58
N ALA A 31 -27.72 -18.25 10.05
CA ALA A 31 -26.48 -17.87 9.37
C ALA A 31 -25.25 -17.95 10.30
N LEU A 32 -25.40 -17.45 11.54
CA LEU A 32 -24.35 -17.48 12.57
C LEU A 32 -23.90 -18.90 12.96
N ILE A 33 -24.83 -19.88 12.92
CA ILE A 33 -24.51 -21.27 13.27
C ILE A 33 -23.71 -21.95 12.15
N ARG A 34 -24.06 -21.72 10.87
CA ARG A 34 -23.27 -22.21 9.72
C ARG A 34 -21.87 -21.62 9.66
N LEU A 35 -21.71 -20.33 9.95
CA LEU A 35 -20.41 -19.64 9.90
C LEU A 35 -19.43 -20.19 10.97
N SER A 36 -19.93 -20.55 12.15
CA SER A 36 -19.16 -21.17 13.23
C SER A 36 -18.56 -22.53 12.85
N LEU A 37 -19.33 -23.35 12.12
CA LEU A 37 -18.89 -24.68 11.66
C LEU A 37 -17.79 -24.58 10.58
N MET A 38 -17.97 -23.73 9.57
CA MET A 38 -16.97 -23.58 8.49
C MET A 38 -15.61 -23.03 8.98
N MET A 39 -15.60 -22.16 10.00
CA MET A 39 -14.35 -21.69 10.63
C MET A 39 -13.66 -22.74 11.51
N ALA A 40 -14.36 -23.79 11.96
CA ALA A 40 -13.75 -24.90 12.68
C ALA A 40 -13.08 -25.90 11.72
N GLU A 41 -13.72 -26.21 10.58
CA GLU A 41 -13.22 -27.17 9.59
C GLU A 41 -11.97 -26.67 8.86
N THR A 42 -11.92 -25.38 8.52
CA THR A 42 -10.72 -24.74 7.93
C THR A 42 -9.52 -24.69 8.88
N ARG A 43 -9.72 -24.69 10.20
CA ARG A 43 -8.64 -24.86 11.19
C ARG A 43 -8.09 -26.28 11.23
N ALA A 44 -8.94 -27.29 11.08
CA ALA A 44 -8.53 -28.70 11.17
C ALA A 44 -7.69 -29.17 9.97
N THR A 45 -7.96 -28.65 8.77
CA THR A 45 -7.26 -29.01 7.53
C THR A 45 -5.87 -28.39 7.41
N TYR A 46 -5.68 -27.15 7.88
CA TYR A 46 -4.38 -26.47 7.83
C TYR A 46 -3.34 -27.11 8.75
N SER A 47 -3.76 -27.65 9.91
CA SER A 47 -2.87 -28.31 10.87
C SER A 47 -2.30 -29.64 10.36
N ARG A 48 -3.05 -30.40 9.55
CA ARG A 48 -2.62 -31.74 9.10
C ARG A 48 -1.63 -31.71 7.92
N ARG A 49 -1.65 -30.67 7.08
CA ARG A 49 -0.74 -30.56 5.91
C ARG A 49 0.65 -30.02 6.25
N ALA A 50 0.84 -29.38 7.41
CA ALA A 50 2.14 -28.85 7.83
C ALA A 50 3.12 -29.92 8.35
N ALA A 51 2.65 -31.13 8.67
CA ALA A 51 3.44 -32.18 9.33
C ALA A 51 4.07 -33.23 8.39
N SER A 52 3.98 -33.06 7.06
CA SER A 52 4.22 -34.15 6.09
C SER A 52 5.25 -33.83 4.99
N LYS A 53 6.15 -32.86 5.21
CA LYS A 53 7.22 -32.50 4.26
C LYS A 53 8.54 -32.22 4.98
N ASN A 54 9.26 -33.27 5.35
CA ASN A 54 10.66 -33.20 5.78
C ASN A 54 11.32 -34.60 5.73
N THR A 55 11.84 -34.99 4.56
CA THR A 55 12.65 -36.21 4.36
C THR A 55 13.63 -36.02 3.19
N ASP A 56 14.88 -35.72 3.54
CA ASP A 56 16.16 -36.14 2.94
C ASP A 56 16.27 -36.35 1.41
N ILE A 57 17.13 -35.53 0.79
CA ILE A 57 17.80 -35.81 -0.50
C ILE A 57 19.29 -36.07 -0.20
N LYS A 58 19.88 -37.07 -0.86
CA LYS A 58 21.27 -37.54 -0.64
C LYS A 58 22.29 -36.72 -1.44
N LYS A 59 23.56 -36.84 -1.08
CA LYS A 59 24.68 -35.98 -1.49
C LYS A 59 25.44 -36.41 -2.77
N ASP A 60 24.91 -37.33 -3.55
CA ASP A 60 25.72 -38.05 -4.56
C ASP A 60 25.59 -37.50 -6.00
N ASP A 61 24.66 -36.55 -6.25
CA ASP A 61 24.40 -35.96 -7.58
C ASP A 61 25.20 -34.67 -7.90
N GLU A 62 25.89 -34.11 -6.90
CA GLU A 62 26.48 -32.75 -6.94
C GLU A 62 27.50 -32.56 -8.08
N HIS A 63 28.20 -33.62 -8.49
CA HIS A 63 29.27 -33.56 -9.49
C HIS A 63 28.82 -33.74 -10.96
N VAL A 64 27.58 -34.18 -11.19
CA VAL A 64 26.99 -34.27 -12.54
C VAL A 64 26.33 -32.93 -12.90
N LEU A 65 25.58 -32.37 -11.94
CA LEU A 65 24.89 -31.08 -12.06
C LEU A 65 25.85 -29.94 -12.47
N GLU A 66 27.02 -29.82 -11.83
CA GLU A 66 28.02 -28.79 -12.18
C GLU A 66 28.48 -28.82 -13.65
N LYS A 67 28.47 -29.98 -14.33
CA LYS A 67 28.88 -30.07 -15.74
C LYS A 67 27.76 -29.72 -16.71
N GLU A 68 26.52 -30.05 -16.36
CA GLU A 68 25.34 -29.70 -17.15
C GLU A 68 25.07 -28.18 -17.07
N ASP A 69 25.11 -27.60 -15.87
CA ASP A 69 24.97 -26.15 -15.63
C ASP A 69 25.95 -25.32 -16.47
N VAL A 70 27.22 -25.74 -16.55
CA VAL A 70 28.26 -25.03 -17.32
C VAL A 70 28.08 -25.17 -18.83
N ALA A 71 27.49 -26.27 -19.31
CA ALA A 71 27.19 -26.47 -20.73
C ALA A 71 25.97 -25.63 -21.16
N GLU A 72 24.90 -25.65 -20.36
CA GLU A 72 23.69 -24.85 -20.58
C GLU A 72 24.01 -23.34 -20.55
N SER A 73 24.80 -22.91 -19.56
CA SER A 73 25.31 -21.54 -19.44
C SER A 73 26.05 -21.05 -20.69
N LYS A 74 26.84 -21.91 -21.35
CA LYS A 74 27.56 -21.54 -22.58
C LYS A 74 26.63 -21.46 -23.78
N LEU A 75 25.69 -22.39 -23.89
CA LEU A 75 24.71 -22.43 -24.96
C LEU A 75 23.82 -21.17 -24.94
N GLU A 76 23.42 -20.73 -23.75
CA GLU A 76 22.61 -19.52 -23.57
C GLU A 76 23.39 -18.24 -23.97
N ILE A 77 24.67 -18.14 -23.60
CA ILE A 77 25.54 -17.03 -24.03
C ILE A 77 25.75 -17.03 -25.56
N GLU A 78 25.86 -18.19 -26.22
CA GLU A 78 25.94 -18.26 -27.68
C GLU A 78 24.62 -17.88 -28.37
N GLN A 79 23.47 -18.25 -27.81
CA GLN A 79 22.18 -17.80 -28.34
C GLN A 79 22.05 -16.26 -28.30
N LEU A 80 22.49 -15.63 -27.22
CA LEU A 80 22.45 -14.16 -27.05
C LEU A 80 23.43 -13.41 -27.96
N ARG A 81 24.48 -14.07 -28.48
CA ARG A 81 25.33 -13.50 -29.54
C ARG A 81 24.64 -13.41 -30.89
N ASN A 82 23.75 -14.36 -31.18
CA ASN A 82 23.07 -14.48 -32.46
C ASN A 82 21.77 -13.64 -32.52
N ASP A 83 21.17 -13.34 -31.36
CA ASP A 83 20.01 -12.46 -31.22
C ASP A 83 20.23 -11.48 -30.06
N PRO A 84 20.92 -10.35 -30.30
CA PRO A 84 21.16 -9.33 -29.28
C PRO A 84 19.88 -8.57 -28.89
N ASP A 85 18.85 -8.52 -29.75
CA ASP A 85 17.58 -7.85 -29.46
C ASP A 85 16.79 -8.59 -28.36
N ARG A 86 16.97 -9.91 -28.24
CA ARG A 86 16.47 -10.72 -27.11
C ARG A 86 16.80 -10.09 -25.76
N LEU A 87 17.98 -9.49 -25.57
CA LEU A 87 18.37 -8.82 -24.31
C LEU A 87 17.39 -7.71 -23.88
N GLN A 88 16.76 -7.02 -24.82
CA GLN A 88 15.80 -5.95 -24.49
C GLN A 88 14.52 -6.52 -23.86
N SER A 89 14.13 -7.73 -24.25
CA SER A 89 12.94 -8.44 -23.74
C SER A 89 13.15 -9.09 -22.37
N MET A 90 14.37 -9.54 -22.06
CA MET A 90 14.69 -10.27 -20.83
C MET A 90 14.49 -9.41 -19.58
N THR A 91 14.16 -10.04 -18.46
CA THR A 91 14.02 -9.37 -17.16
C THR A 91 15.37 -8.88 -16.62
N VAL A 92 15.34 -7.87 -15.77
CA VAL A 92 16.45 -7.41 -14.92
C VAL A 92 17.03 -8.55 -14.09
N LYS A 93 16.25 -9.58 -13.74
CA LYS A 93 16.75 -10.79 -13.07
C LYS A 93 17.63 -11.60 -14.02
N GLU A 94 17.13 -11.97 -15.19
CA GLU A 94 17.86 -12.75 -16.20
C GLU A 94 19.10 -11.99 -16.71
N LEU A 95 18.99 -10.68 -16.95
CA LEU A 95 20.13 -9.83 -17.32
C LEU A 95 21.22 -9.81 -16.23
N ARG A 96 20.83 -9.82 -14.94
CA ARG A 96 21.78 -9.97 -13.82
C ARG A 96 22.39 -11.37 -13.74
N GLU A 97 21.63 -12.40 -14.09
CA GLU A 97 22.12 -13.78 -14.23
C GLU A 97 23.23 -13.84 -15.29
N ILE A 98 22.97 -13.33 -16.51
CA ILE A 98 23.94 -13.31 -17.62
C ILE A 98 25.16 -12.44 -17.28
N THR A 99 25.00 -11.22 -16.76
CA THR A 99 26.16 -10.39 -16.39
C THR A 99 27.06 -11.08 -15.38
N ARG A 100 26.49 -11.81 -14.40
CA ARG A 100 27.26 -12.63 -13.44
C ARG A 100 27.96 -13.79 -14.14
N MET A 101 27.30 -14.50 -15.06
CA MET A 101 27.89 -15.61 -15.84
C MET A 101 29.05 -15.14 -16.73
N MET A 102 28.92 -13.94 -17.33
CA MET A 102 29.96 -13.30 -18.14
C MET A 102 31.04 -12.58 -17.32
N GLY A 103 30.95 -12.58 -15.98
CA GLY A 103 31.91 -11.89 -15.10
C GLY A 103 31.89 -10.36 -15.19
N ILE A 104 30.79 -9.78 -15.70
CA ILE A 104 30.62 -8.33 -15.92
C ILE A 104 30.18 -7.67 -14.59
N PRO A 105 30.99 -6.82 -13.95
CA PRO A 105 30.72 -6.27 -12.63
C PRO A 105 29.77 -5.05 -12.67
N VAL A 106 28.65 -5.16 -13.38
CA VAL A 106 27.70 -4.05 -13.58
C VAL A 106 26.50 -4.15 -12.65
N LYS A 107 26.14 -2.99 -12.09
CA LYS A 107 24.92 -2.77 -11.30
C LYS A 107 24.19 -1.58 -11.91
N GLY A 108 22.87 -1.65 -11.94
CA GLY A 108 22.07 -0.58 -12.51
C GLY A 108 20.61 -0.95 -12.73
N ASN A 109 19.94 -0.07 -13.49
CA ASN A 109 18.64 -0.25 -14.09
C ASN A 109 18.71 -1.25 -15.27
N LYS A 110 17.57 -1.54 -15.92
CA LYS A 110 17.54 -2.46 -17.08
C LYS A 110 18.46 -2.03 -18.24
N LYS A 111 18.49 -0.74 -18.58
CA LYS A 111 19.30 -0.19 -19.69
C LYS A 111 20.80 -0.32 -19.42
N ASP A 112 21.24 -0.09 -18.18
CA ASP A 112 22.64 -0.22 -17.79
C ASP A 112 23.14 -1.66 -17.99
N LEU A 113 22.30 -2.65 -17.63
CA LEU A 113 22.60 -4.07 -17.81
C LEU A 113 22.61 -4.49 -19.28
N VAL A 114 21.61 -4.07 -20.06
CA VAL A 114 21.56 -4.34 -21.51
C VAL A 114 22.76 -3.71 -22.22
N SER A 115 23.10 -2.45 -21.92
CA SER A 115 24.26 -1.77 -22.52
C SER A 115 25.57 -2.50 -22.19
N ALA A 116 25.76 -2.93 -20.94
CA ALA A 116 26.96 -3.65 -20.53
C ALA A 116 27.10 -5.04 -21.18
N LEU A 117 25.96 -5.72 -21.40
CA LEU A 117 25.92 -7.00 -22.12
C LEU A 117 26.21 -6.81 -23.60
N MET A 118 25.58 -5.82 -24.26
CA MET A 118 25.87 -5.46 -25.65
C MET A 118 27.36 -5.13 -25.86
N ASP A 119 27.94 -4.28 -25.01
CA ASP A 119 29.36 -3.91 -25.05
C ASP A 119 30.30 -5.11 -24.88
N SER A 120 29.93 -6.06 -24.01
CA SER A 120 30.74 -7.26 -23.75
C SER A 120 30.59 -8.31 -24.86
N LEU A 121 29.42 -8.43 -25.47
CA LEU A 121 29.20 -9.33 -26.61
C LEU A 121 29.97 -8.84 -27.86
N GLY A 122 30.03 -7.52 -28.10
CA GLY A 122 30.77 -6.95 -29.23
C GLY A 122 32.30 -7.08 -29.14
N LYS A 123 32.89 -7.07 -27.93
CA LYS A 123 34.36 -7.01 -27.75
C LYS A 123 35.11 -8.33 -27.98
N VAL A 124 34.42 -9.47 -28.06
CA VAL A 124 35.06 -10.80 -28.17
C VAL A 124 35.37 -11.19 -29.63
N GLY A 125 35.06 -10.33 -30.62
CA GLY A 125 35.23 -10.60 -32.05
C GLY A 125 36.60 -10.28 -32.65
N THR A 126 37.49 -9.54 -31.97
CA THR A 126 38.72 -9.00 -32.59
C THR A 126 39.94 -8.96 -31.66
N SER A 127 40.70 -10.06 -31.61
CA SER A 127 42.17 -10.00 -31.53
C SER A 127 42.79 -11.35 -31.84
N SER A 128 43.63 -11.38 -32.88
CA SER A 128 44.45 -12.52 -33.29
C SER A 128 45.64 -12.74 -32.35
N VAL A 129 46.18 -13.96 -32.39
CA VAL A 129 47.37 -14.43 -31.64
C VAL A 129 48.60 -13.55 -31.91
N GLU A 130 49.23 -13.05 -30.85
CA GLU A 130 50.67 -12.78 -30.81
C GLU A 130 51.25 -13.15 -29.43
N LYS A 131 52.47 -13.68 -29.43
CA LYS A 131 53.25 -14.07 -28.24
C LYS A 131 54.56 -13.26 -28.22
N ILE A 132 55.24 -13.28 -27.06
CA ILE A 132 56.57 -12.69 -26.78
C ILE A 132 56.46 -11.18 -26.41
N GLY A 133 57.05 -10.68 -25.33
CA GLY A 133 57.88 -11.33 -24.31
C GLY A 133 58.06 -10.45 -23.05
N VAL A 134 58.78 -10.95 -22.05
CA VAL A 134 58.97 -10.31 -20.73
C VAL A 134 60.24 -9.44 -20.71
N SER A 135 60.14 -8.17 -20.29
CA SER A 135 61.29 -7.40 -19.79
C SER A 135 60.88 -6.19 -18.93
N GLU A 136 61.32 -6.26 -17.66
CA GLU A 136 61.83 -5.19 -16.77
C GLU A 136 61.10 -3.86 -16.51
N VAL A 137 60.99 -3.56 -15.21
CA VAL A 137 60.63 -2.25 -14.62
C VAL A 137 61.89 -1.59 -14.06
N PRO A 138 62.06 -0.26 -14.22
CA PRO A 138 62.71 0.51 -13.15
C PRO A 138 62.02 1.84 -12.81
N SER A 139 61.71 2.03 -11.52
CA SER A 139 61.17 3.27 -10.96
C SER A 139 62.25 4.33 -10.72
N LYS A 140 61.99 5.63 -11.02
CA LYS A 140 62.44 6.79 -10.19
C LYS A 140 62.00 8.20 -10.67
N ARG A 141 61.26 8.88 -9.78
CA ARG A 141 61.39 10.29 -9.32
C ARG A 141 61.05 11.51 -10.21
N LYS A 142 60.48 12.49 -9.48
CA LYS A 142 60.17 13.91 -9.75
C LYS A 142 58.77 14.13 -10.37
N GLY A 143 57.88 14.96 -9.82
CA GLY A 143 57.98 15.87 -8.68
C GLY A 143 57.53 17.27 -9.07
N ALA A 144 56.24 17.56 -8.94
CA ALA A 144 55.65 18.88 -9.15
C ALA A 144 54.56 19.13 -8.10
N SER A 145 54.64 20.28 -7.45
CA SER A 145 53.69 20.76 -6.45
C SER A 145 52.88 21.90 -7.07
N VAL A 146 51.56 21.91 -6.85
CA VAL A 146 50.71 23.08 -7.12
C VAL A 146 49.83 23.31 -5.90
N VAL A 147 50.09 24.44 -5.22
CA VAL A 147 49.22 25.04 -4.21
C VAL A 147 48.46 26.17 -4.91
N VAL A 148 47.18 26.33 -4.62
CA VAL A 148 46.40 27.52 -5.00
C VAL A 148 45.71 28.06 -3.76
N GLU A 149 45.66 29.39 -3.67
CA GLU A 149 45.62 30.13 -2.41
C GLU A 149 44.22 30.36 -1.83
N GLN A 150 44.22 30.77 -0.56
CA GLN A 150 43.04 31.27 0.14
C GLN A 150 42.72 32.68 -0.33
N ASN A 151 41.43 33.03 -0.41
CA ASN A 151 40.99 34.41 -0.28
C ASN A 151 40.07 34.54 0.92
N ILE A 152 40.44 35.45 1.82
CA ILE A 152 39.66 35.90 2.97
C ILE A 152 38.98 37.19 2.55
N ASP A 153 37.70 37.35 2.89
CA ASP A 153 37.14 38.69 3.07
C ASP A 153 36.18 38.70 4.28
N SER A 154 35.97 39.89 4.82
CA SER A 154 35.69 40.10 6.25
C SER A 154 34.42 40.92 6.48
N SER A 155 33.58 40.50 7.43
CA SER A 155 32.67 41.41 8.12
C SER A 155 32.21 40.84 9.46
N GLU A 156 32.30 41.66 10.50
CA GLU A 156 32.01 41.34 11.90
C GLU A 156 30.50 41.18 12.18
N VAL A 157 30.14 40.57 13.32
CA VAL A 157 29.48 41.25 14.46
C VAL A 157 29.59 40.35 15.71
N ILE A 158 29.72 41.00 16.87
CA ILE A 158 30.15 40.49 18.18
C ILE A 158 28.97 40.07 19.08
N SER A 159 29.12 38.99 19.87
CA SER A 159 28.82 39.00 21.32
C SER A 159 29.23 37.71 22.05
N GLU A 160 29.97 37.88 23.15
CA GLU A 160 30.47 36.87 24.09
C GLU A 160 29.35 36.42 25.09
N THR A 161 29.43 35.41 25.96
CA THR A 161 30.51 34.78 26.75
C THR A 161 30.07 33.37 27.23
N PRO A 162 31.00 32.46 27.58
CA PRO A 162 30.69 31.23 28.33
C PRO A 162 31.44 31.12 29.68
N SER A 163 30.84 30.48 30.69
CA SER A 163 31.66 29.82 31.74
C SER A 163 30.99 28.57 32.33
N LYS A 164 31.79 27.52 32.52
CA LYS A 164 31.47 26.35 33.36
C LYS A 164 32.30 26.43 34.63
N ARG A 165 31.73 26.13 35.79
CA ARG A 165 32.50 25.60 36.92
C ARG A 165 31.66 24.74 37.86
N SER A 166 32.12 23.52 38.08
CA SER A 166 31.65 22.61 39.13
C SER A 166 32.61 22.64 40.32
N ARG A 167 32.09 22.59 41.54
CA ARG A 167 32.80 22.07 42.72
C ARG A 167 31.82 21.70 43.83
N ALA A 168 32.24 20.80 44.72
CA ALA A 168 31.36 20.07 45.63
C ALA A 168 31.57 20.42 47.11
N LYS A 169 30.52 20.12 47.90
CA LYS A 169 30.49 19.76 49.34
C LYS A 169 31.41 20.50 50.33
N ASN A 170 30.78 21.05 51.39
CA ASN A 170 31.28 20.83 52.75
C ASN A 170 30.14 20.76 53.79
N LYS A 171 30.48 20.40 55.04
CA LYS A 171 29.57 19.75 56.03
C LYS A 171 29.54 20.49 57.38
N GLY A 172 28.44 20.37 58.13
CA GLY A 172 28.29 20.66 59.58
C GLY A 172 26.80 20.85 59.94
N THR A 173 26.11 20.03 60.75
CA THR A 173 26.19 19.81 62.23
C THR A 173 25.93 21.09 63.02
N ALA A 174 24.88 21.24 63.85
CA ALA A 174 23.87 20.26 64.34
C ALA A 174 22.48 20.96 64.51
N GLU A 175 21.46 20.58 65.31
CA GLU A 175 21.31 19.58 66.39
C GLU A 175 19.81 19.11 66.57
N GLU A 176 19.35 18.90 67.81
CA GLU A 176 18.06 18.31 68.26
C GLU A 176 17.15 19.33 68.99
N SER A 177 15.86 19.11 69.32
CA SER A 177 14.77 18.22 68.85
C SER A 177 13.42 18.66 69.47
N SER A 178 12.31 17.96 69.15
CA SER A 178 10.93 18.14 69.64
C SER A 178 10.16 19.40 69.18
N GLY A 179 8.84 19.37 68.93
CA GLY A 179 7.94 18.22 68.86
C GLY A 179 6.47 18.55 69.12
N ALA A 180 5.71 18.98 68.10
CA ALA A 180 4.23 19.03 68.16
C ALA A 180 3.59 18.99 66.75
N ASN A 181 2.68 18.04 66.53
CA ASN A 181 1.92 17.90 65.28
C ASN A 181 0.75 18.89 65.20
N VAL A 182 0.63 19.64 64.10
CA VAL A 182 -0.66 20.25 63.68
C VAL A 182 -0.95 19.82 62.25
N LYS A 183 -1.99 19.00 62.07
CA LYS A 183 -2.48 18.58 60.76
C LYS A 183 -3.35 19.69 60.17
N GLN A 184 -3.01 20.19 58.98
CA GLN A 184 -3.95 20.94 58.16
C GLN A 184 -4.40 20.12 56.94
N SER A 185 -5.73 20.02 56.85
CA SER A 185 -6.58 19.45 55.80
C SER A 185 -6.00 19.36 54.39
N LYS A 186 -5.93 18.13 53.86
CA LYS A 186 -6.14 17.87 52.43
C LYS A 186 -7.54 17.30 52.23
N THR A 187 -8.39 18.03 51.52
CA THR A 187 -9.78 17.65 51.25
C THR A 187 -9.84 16.50 50.24
N SER A 188 -10.12 15.28 50.70
CA SER A 188 -10.25 14.10 49.85
C SER A 188 -11.71 13.89 49.41
N VAL A 189 -12.04 14.31 48.18
CA VAL A 189 -13.34 13.98 47.58
C VAL A 189 -13.27 12.58 46.96
N GLN A 190 -13.71 11.57 47.71
CA GLN A 190 -13.93 10.23 47.19
C GLN A 190 -15.15 10.22 46.26
N LYS A 191 -14.95 10.17 44.94
CA LYS A 191 -16.03 9.82 43.99
C LYS A 191 -16.05 8.31 43.75
N LYS A 192 -17.07 7.65 44.29
CA LYS A 192 -17.33 6.21 44.10
C LYS A 192 -17.38 5.87 42.61
N LYS A 193 -16.61 4.87 42.19
CA LYS A 193 -16.60 4.36 40.83
C LYS A 193 -17.76 3.36 40.66
N LEU A 194 -18.93 3.87 40.23
CA LEU A 194 -20.04 3.00 39.84
C LEU A 194 -19.71 2.35 38.49
N VAL A 195 -19.81 1.02 38.41
CA VAL A 195 -19.59 0.28 37.16
C VAL A 195 -20.89 0.25 36.38
N VAL A 196 -20.91 0.88 35.20
CA VAL A 196 -21.97 0.77 34.20
C VAL A 196 -21.32 0.43 32.87
N GLN A 197 -21.90 -0.50 32.12
CA GLN A 197 -21.40 -0.96 30.84
C GLN A 197 -21.85 -0.02 29.72
N GLY A 198 -20.90 0.45 28.90
CA GLY A 198 -21.16 1.15 27.63
C GLY A 198 -21.16 2.69 27.70
N ALA A 199 -20.83 3.28 26.53
CA ALA A 199 -20.81 4.70 26.18
C ALA A 199 -19.55 5.55 26.49
N SER A 200 -19.04 6.17 25.41
CA SER A 200 -18.26 7.41 25.29
C SER A 200 -17.09 7.69 26.24
N VAL A 201 -15.88 7.45 25.74
CA VAL A 201 -14.81 8.46 25.89
C VAL A 201 -14.95 9.39 24.70
N ASP A 202 -15.28 10.66 24.94
CA ASP A 202 -15.41 11.66 23.88
C ASP A 202 -14.00 12.06 23.43
N HIS A 203 -13.51 11.36 22.40
CA HIS A 203 -12.23 11.64 21.77
C HIS A 203 -12.49 12.56 20.58
N GLU A 204 -11.93 13.77 20.61
CA GLU A 204 -11.80 14.60 19.41
C GLU A 204 -11.16 13.75 18.30
N GLU A 205 -11.83 13.70 17.15
CA GLU A 205 -11.42 12.89 16.02
C GLU A 205 -10.10 13.42 15.46
N PRO A 206 -8.96 12.68 15.54
CA PRO A 206 -7.64 13.29 15.32
C PRO A 206 -7.47 13.96 13.95
N TRP A 207 -8.17 13.46 12.92
CA TRP A 207 -8.16 14.01 11.57
C TRP A 207 -8.78 15.41 11.46
N THR A 208 -9.67 15.81 12.38
CA THR A 208 -10.28 17.15 12.40
C THR A 208 -9.40 18.20 13.08
N VAL A 209 -8.20 17.83 13.54
CA VAL A 209 -7.21 18.74 14.14
C VAL A 209 -6.06 18.99 13.16
N LEU A 210 -5.76 20.27 12.89
CA LEU A 210 -4.68 20.69 12.02
C LEU A 210 -3.32 20.59 12.74
N VAL A 211 -2.60 19.49 12.48
CA VAL A 211 -1.30 19.18 13.13
C VAL A 211 -0.09 19.32 12.19
N HIS A 212 -0.28 19.74 10.94
CA HIS A 212 0.78 19.87 9.95
C HIS A 212 1.88 20.83 10.44
N LYS A 213 3.17 20.46 10.32
CA LYS A 213 4.28 21.22 10.92
C LYS A 213 4.56 22.61 10.33
N LYS A 214 4.14 22.86 9.09
CA LYS A 214 4.36 24.12 8.35
C LYS A 214 3.09 24.51 7.58
N PRO A 215 1.95 24.72 8.27
CA PRO A 215 0.66 24.91 7.60
C PRO A 215 0.63 26.26 6.90
N GLN A 216 -0.06 26.33 5.75
CA GLN A 216 -0.35 27.62 5.10
C GLN A 216 -1.64 28.23 5.67
N PRO A 217 -1.81 29.56 5.63
CA PRO A 217 -2.97 30.23 6.26
C PRO A 217 -4.34 29.77 5.79
N ALA A 218 -4.45 29.30 4.54
CA ALA A 218 -5.71 28.82 3.96
C ALA A 218 -6.04 27.35 4.30
N TRP A 219 -5.12 26.61 4.94
CA TRP A 219 -5.26 25.17 5.11
C TRP A 219 -6.14 24.80 6.30
N ILE A 220 -7.03 23.83 6.08
CA ILE A 220 -7.96 23.32 7.10
C ILE A 220 -7.84 21.80 7.24
N PRO A 221 -8.12 21.21 8.42
CA PRO A 221 -8.07 19.77 8.61
C PRO A 221 -9.28 19.08 7.97
N TYR A 222 -9.08 17.85 7.49
CA TYR A 222 -10.15 17.07 6.87
C TYR A 222 -11.22 16.64 7.89
N ASN A 223 -12.49 16.90 7.58
CA ASN A 223 -13.61 16.49 8.41
C ASN A 223 -14.68 15.74 7.58
N PRO A 224 -14.71 14.39 7.62
CA PRO A 224 -15.64 13.58 6.85
C PRO A 224 -17.11 13.69 7.32
N LYS A 225 -17.43 14.47 8.36
CA LYS A 225 -18.83 14.74 8.75
C LYS A 225 -19.44 15.93 8.01
N VAL A 226 -18.62 16.82 7.47
CA VAL A 226 -19.07 18.08 6.83
C VAL A 226 -18.53 18.29 5.41
N MET A 227 -17.52 17.52 4.99
CA MET A 227 -16.88 17.63 3.67
C MET A 227 -17.39 16.61 2.63
N ARG A 228 -18.27 15.67 3.03
CA ARG A 228 -18.87 14.69 2.10
C ARG A 228 -19.91 15.38 1.23
N SER A 229 -19.98 15.04 -0.05
CA SER A 229 -21.03 15.57 -0.93
C SER A 229 -22.41 15.02 -0.54
N PRO A 230 -23.51 15.78 -0.72
CA PRO A 230 -24.86 15.29 -0.45
C PRO A 230 -25.19 14.03 -1.24
N SER A 231 -26.03 13.15 -0.68
CA SER A 231 -26.52 11.97 -1.38
C SER A 231 -27.20 12.33 -2.71
N LEU A 232 -26.89 11.59 -3.76
CA LEU A 232 -27.53 11.74 -5.07
C LEU A 232 -29.02 11.38 -5.03
N SER A 233 -29.79 11.92 -5.98
CA SER A 233 -31.18 11.49 -6.19
C SER A 233 -31.22 10.02 -6.62
N LYS A 234 -32.31 9.32 -6.29
CA LYS A 234 -32.48 7.89 -6.62
C LYS A 234 -32.48 7.62 -8.13
N ASP A 235 -32.84 8.63 -8.93
CA ASP A 235 -32.89 8.55 -10.40
C ASP A 235 -31.52 8.81 -11.04
N THR A 236 -30.54 9.32 -10.29
CA THR A 236 -29.17 9.51 -10.79
C THR A 236 -28.45 8.17 -10.83
N LYS A 237 -28.16 7.67 -12.03
CA LYS A 237 -27.28 6.51 -12.21
C LYS A 237 -25.86 6.87 -11.74
N ALA A 238 -25.38 6.19 -10.72
CA ALA A 238 -24.06 6.40 -10.15
C ALA A 238 -23.40 5.07 -9.79
N LEU A 239 -22.08 5.11 -9.63
CA LEU A 239 -21.24 3.99 -9.21
C LEU A 239 -20.37 4.46 -8.04
N LYS A 240 -20.26 3.63 -6.99
CA LYS A 240 -19.37 3.89 -5.87
C LYS A 240 -18.21 2.89 -5.84
N ILE A 241 -16.98 3.41 -5.84
CA ILE A 241 -15.74 2.63 -5.78
C ILE A 241 -15.08 2.92 -4.44
N LEU A 242 -14.73 1.88 -3.68
CA LEU A 242 -13.90 1.96 -2.49
C LEU A 242 -12.50 1.42 -2.80
N SER A 243 -11.45 2.04 -2.27
CA SER A 243 -10.06 1.60 -2.45
C SER A 243 -9.33 1.58 -1.11
N TRP A 244 -8.51 0.55 -0.85
CA TRP A 244 -7.85 0.41 0.44
C TRP A 244 -6.61 -0.50 0.41
N ASN A 245 -5.45 0.03 0.82
CA ASN A 245 -4.33 -0.82 1.24
C ASN A 245 -4.68 -1.49 2.58
N VAL A 246 -4.80 -2.83 2.57
CA VAL A 246 -5.23 -3.62 3.74
C VAL A 246 -4.06 -4.18 4.57
N ASN A 247 -2.81 -3.93 4.18
CA ASN A 247 -1.59 -4.38 4.87
C ASN A 247 -1.63 -5.88 5.27
N GLY A 248 -2.17 -6.73 4.39
CA GLY A 248 -2.40 -8.15 4.63
C GLY A 248 -3.85 -8.49 4.98
N LEU A 249 -4.61 -8.91 3.97
CA LEU A 249 -6.05 -9.19 4.09
C LEU A 249 -6.39 -10.25 5.15
N LYS A 250 -5.57 -11.30 5.27
CA LYS A 250 -5.71 -12.34 6.30
C LYS A 250 -5.56 -11.84 7.74
N ALA A 251 -4.84 -10.73 7.96
CA ALA A 251 -4.71 -10.09 9.27
C ALA A 251 -5.91 -9.17 9.52
N LEU A 252 -6.24 -8.34 8.52
CA LEU A 252 -7.40 -7.44 8.53
C LEU A 252 -8.71 -8.15 8.90
N LEU A 253 -9.02 -9.28 8.25
CA LEU A 253 -10.24 -10.06 8.48
C LEU A 253 -10.27 -10.75 9.87
N LYS A 254 -9.16 -10.78 10.60
CA LYS A 254 -9.06 -11.30 11.98
C LYS A 254 -9.01 -10.19 13.04
N SER A 255 -8.97 -8.92 12.62
CA SER A 255 -8.89 -7.78 13.53
C SER A 255 -10.16 -7.65 14.37
N ARG A 256 -10.01 -7.64 15.69
CA ARG A 256 -11.14 -7.52 16.62
C ARG A 256 -11.84 -6.17 16.44
N GLY A 257 -13.16 -6.20 16.33
CA GLY A 257 -13.99 -5.00 16.18
C GLY A 257 -14.08 -4.45 14.76
N PHE A 258 -13.40 -5.06 13.79
CA PHE A 258 -13.59 -4.75 12.36
C PHE A 258 -14.45 -5.82 11.69
N SER A 259 -15.32 -5.40 10.77
CA SER A 259 -16.07 -6.29 9.88
C SER A 259 -16.19 -5.66 8.50
N ILE A 260 -15.74 -6.39 7.47
CA ILE A 260 -15.85 -5.96 6.08
C ILE A 260 -17.31 -5.85 5.62
N HIS A 261 -18.21 -6.68 6.18
CA HIS A 261 -19.65 -6.58 5.94
C HIS A 261 -20.26 -5.33 6.54
N GLN A 262 -19.80 -4.88 7.73
CA GLN A 262 -20.27 -3.62 8.32
C GLN A 262 -19.79 -2.42 7.49
N LEU A 263 -18.56 -2.47 6.97
CA LEU A 263 -18.05 -1.44 6.05
C LEU A 263 -18.88 -1.41 4.75
N ALA A 264 -19.18 -2.57 4.17
CA ALA A 264 -20.04 -2.68 2.97
C ALA A 264 -21.47 -2.20 3.21
N GLN A 265 -22.06 -2.47 4.39
CA GLN A 265 -23.38 -1.96 4.77
C GLN A 265 -23.38 -0.44 5.00
N ARG A 266 -22.30 0.11 5.54
CA ARG A 266 -22.19 1.55 5.84
C ARG A 266 -21.93 2.39 4.61
N GLU A 267 -21.00 1.95 3.76
CA GLU A 267 -20.57 2.71 2.59
C GLU A 267 -21.39 2.38 1.34
N ASP A 268 -21.93 1.16 1.22
CA ASP A 268 -22.64 0.64 0.05
C ASP A 268 -21.92 0.92 -1.29
N PHE A 269 -20.74 0.31 -1.46
CA PHE A 269 -19.91 0.43 -2.67
C PHE A 269 -20.18 -0.68 -3.67
N ASP A 270 -20.08 -0.39 -4.97
CA ASP A 270 -20.26 -1.38 -6.04
C ASP A 270 -18.97 -2.14 -6.37
N ILE A 271 -17.84 -1.52 -6.06
CA ILE A 271 -16.49 -2.03 -6.33
C ILE A 271 -15.59 -1.76 -5.13
N LEU A 272 -14.80 -2.75 -4.75
CA LEU A 272 -13.74 -2.68 -3.75
C LEU A 272 -12.40 -3.03 -4.39
N CYS A 273 -11.49 -2.07 -4.42
CA CYS A 273 -10.10 -2.21 -4.83
C CYS A 273 -9.23 -2.42 -3.60
N LEU A 274 -8.50 -3.52 -3.54
CA LEU A 274 -7.60 -3.86 -2.44
C LEU A 274 -6.15 -3.81 -2.90
N GLN A 275 -5.30 -3.20 -2.06
CA GLN A 275 -3.84 -3.19 -2.22
C GLN A 275 -3.16 -3.89 -1.05
N GLU A 276 -1.93 -4.36 -1.27
CA GLU A 276 -1.11 -5.08 -0.29
C GLU A 276 -1.85 -6.25 0.40
N THR A 277 -2.55 -7.08 -0.39
CA THR A 277 -3.36 -8.19 0.13
C THR A 277 -2.53 -9.27 0.84
N LYS A 278 -1.23 -9.39 0.49
CA LYS A 278 -0.25 -10.40 0.97
C LYS A 278 -0.73 -11.84 0.79
N MET A 279 -1.55 -12.05 -0.24
CA MET A 279 -2.13 -13.35 -0.56
C MET A 279 -1.17 -14.24 -1.35
N GLN A 280 -1.47 -15.53 -1.37
CA GLN A 280 -0.92 -16.52 -2.29
C GLN A 280 -2.11 -17.11 -3.04
N GLU A 281 -1.95 -17.47 -4.32
CA GLU A 281 -3.05 -17.94 -5.17
C GLU A 281 -3.86 -19.08 -4.54
N LYS A 282 -3.17 -20.06 -3.95
CA LYS A 282 -3.78 -21.19 -3.21
C LYS A 282 -4.74 -20.81 -2.09
N ASP A 283 -4.62 -19.58 -1.57
CA ASP A 283 -5.41 -19.04 -0.47
C ASP A 283 -6.56 -18.14 -0.97
N VAL A 284 -6.55 -17.73 -2.24
CA VAL A 284 -7.51 -16.77 -2.80
C VAL A 284 -8.92 -17.36 -2.83
N GLU A 285 -9.10 -18.59 -3.33
CA GLU A 285 -10.43 -19.23 -3.41
C GLU A 285 -11.11 -19.34 -2.03
N VAL A 286 -10.35 -19.70 -1.00
CA VAL A 286 -10.86 -19.81 0.39
C VAL A 286 -11.31 -18.46 0.95
N ILE A 287 -10.71 -17.34 0.50
CA ILE A 287 -11.16 -16.00 0.92
C ILE A 287 -12.35 -15.53 0.08
N LYS A 288 -12.36 -15.78 -1.24
CA LYS A 288 -13.43 -15.34 -2.14
C LYS A 288 -14.82 -15.75 -1.66
N GLU A 289 -14.99 -17.01 -1.25
CA GLU A 289 -16.29 -17.57 -0.81
C GLU A 289 -16.91 -16.84 0.38
N GLY A 290 -16.10 -16.20 1.24
CA GLY A 290 -16.55 -15.59 2.49
C GLY A 290 -16.24 -14.09 2.65
N LEU A 291 -15.71 -13.42 1.62
CA LEU A 291 -15.24 -12.04 1.76
C LEU A 291 -16.39 -11.03 1.83
N LEU A 292 -17.30 -11.04 0.85
CA LEU A 292 -18.40 -10.10 0.74
C LEU A 292 -19.60 -10.71 0.00
N GLU A 293 -20.74 -10.79 0.69
CA GLU A 293 -22.00 -11.27 0.12
C GLU A 293 -22.51 -10.31 -0.98
N GLY A 294 -22.91 -10.86 -2.13
CA GLY A 294 -23.40 -10.10 -3.29
C GLY A 294 -22.33 -9.60 -4.28
N TYR A 295 -21.03 -9.76 -3.98
CA TYR A 295 -19.94 -9.33 -4.86
C TYR A 295 -19.39 -10.52 -5.65
N THR A 296 -20.17 -10.96 -6.64
CA THR A 296 -19.94 -12.20 -7.40
C THR A 296 -18.74 -12.18 -8.33
N HIS A 297 -18.10 -11.03 -8.54
CA HIS A 297 -16.97 -10.88 -9.45
C HIS A 297 -15.73 -10.46 -8.67
N SER A 298 -14.66 -11.27 -8.71
CA SER A 298 -13.40 -10.88 -8.07
C SER A 298 -12.16 -11.34 -8.82
N PHE A 299 -11.21 -10.43 -8.92
CA PHE A 299 -10.02 -10.53 -9.77
C PHE A 299 -8.80 -10.23 -8.91
N TRP A 300 -7.81 -11.12 -8.95
CA TRP A 300 -6.72 -11.15 -7.98
C TRP A 300 -5.40 -11.39 -8.70
N THR A 301 -4.37 -10.65 -8.32
CA THR A 301 -2.99 -10.97 -8.66
C THR A 301 -2.15 -11.01 -7.39
N CYS A 302 -1.24 -11.97 -7.31
CA CYS A 302 -0.38 -12.21 -6.16
C CYS A 302 1.09 -12.07 -6.58
N SER A 303 1.95 -11.69 -5.64
CA SER A 303 3.40 -11.68 -5.88
C SER A 303 3.93 -13.11 -6.02
N VAL A 304 4.49 -13.42 -7.20
CA VAL A 304 5.18 -14.69 -7.47
C VAL A 304 6.67 -14.61 -7.13
N SER A 305 7.28 -13.42 -7.21
CA SER A 305 8.70 -13.20 -6.87
C SER A 305 8.97 -13.26 -5.35
N LYS A 306 7.97 -12.96 -4.53
CA LYS A 306 8.06 -13.02 -3.06
C LYS A 306 6.71 -13.41 -2.44
N LEU A 307 6.65 -14.56 -1.79
CA LEU A 307 5.44 -15.04 -1.13
C LEU A 307 5.03 -14.14 0.05
N GLY A 308 3.73 -13.88 0.21
CA GLY A 308 3.20 -13.07 1.32
C GLY A 308 3.55 -11.58 1.25
N TYR A 309 3.84 -11.08 0.05
CA TYR A 309 4.20 -9.69 -0.24
C TYR A 309 3.25 -9.11 -1.29
N SER A 310 3.06 -7.78 -1.29
CA SER A 310 2.30 -7.08 -2.34
C SER A 310 0.90 -7.70 -2.55
N GLY A 311 0.46 -7.86 -3.79
CA GLY A 311 -0.82 -8.45 -4.17
C GLY A 311 -1.94 -7.41 -4.21
N THR A 312 -2.71 -7.41 -5.30
CA THR A 312 -3.83 -6.48 -5.52
C THR A 312 -5.07 -7.22 -5.99
N ALA A 313 -6.26 -6.70 -5.65
CA ALA A 313 -7.52 -7.29 -6.07
C ALA A 313 -8.60 -6.24 -6.40
N ILE A 314 -9.54 -6.62 -7.25
CA ILE A 314 -10.80 -5.89 -7.49
C ILE A 314 -11.94 -6.86 -7.21
N ILE A 315 -12.87 -6.47 -6.35
CA ILE A 315 -14.06 -7.23 -5.96
C ILE A 315 -15.29 -6.37 -6.29
N SER A 316 -16.27 -6.90 -7.01
CA SER A 316 -17.36 -6.11 -7.58
C SER A 316 -18.70 -6.84 -7.63
N ARG A 317 -19.78 -6.07 -7.49
CA ARG A 317 -21.16 -6.45 -7.82
C ARG A 317 -21.44 -6.37 -9.33
N VAL A 318 -20.66 -5.58 -10.06
CA VAL A 318 -20.83 -5.34 -11.50
C VAL A 318 -19.87 -6.24 -12.28
N LYS A 319 -20.39 -6.97 -13.28
CA LYS A 319 -19.56 -7.79 -14.17
C LYS A 319 -18.77 -6.87 -15.13
N PRO A 320 -17.42 -6.91 -15.15
CA PRO A 320 -16.64 -6.21 -16.17
C PRO A 320 -16.70 -6.93 -17.52
N LEU A 321 -16.38 -6.19 -18.59
CA LEU A 321 -16.27 -6.68 -19.96
C LEU A 321 -14.99 -7.48 -20.18
N SER A 322 -13.86 -7.00 -19.64
CA SER A 322 -12.54 -7.62 -19.77
C SER A 322 -11.70 -7.37 -18.51
N ILE A 323 -10.65 -8.19 -18.31
CA ILE A 323 -9.71 -8.08 -17.18
C ILE A 323 -8.28 -8.27 -17.72
N LYS A 324 -7.34 -7.47 -17.22
CA LYS A 324 -5.90 -7.62 -17.46
C LYS A 324 -5.14 -7.57 -16.13
N TYR A 325 -4.04 -8.31 -16.05
CA TYR A 325 -3.13 -8.32 -14.90
C TYR A 325 -1.77 -7.77 -15.33
N GLY A 326 -1.15 -6.95 -14.48
CA GLY A 326 0.12 -6.31 -14.81
C GLY A 326 0.02 -5.17 -15.82
N LEU A 327 1.18 -4.72 -16.29
CA LEU A 327 1.40 -3.65 -17.27
C LEU A 327 1.83 -4.19 -18.64
N GLY A 328 2.06 -5.50 -18.79
CA GLY A 328 2.63 -6.10 -19.99
C GLY A 328 4.16 -6.00 -20.04
N VAL A 329 4.80 -5.80 -18.89
CA VAL A 329 6.26 -5.67 -18.75
C VAL A 329 6.72 -6.73 -17.75
N PRO A 330 7.46 -7.77 -18.16
CA PRO A 330 7.82 -8.89 -17.28
C PRO A 330 8.48 -8.48 -15.95
N ASP A 331 9.33 -7.44 -15.97
CA ASP A 331 9.99 -6.85 -14.78
C ASP A 331 9.05 -6.18 -13.77
N HIS A 332 7.82 -5.86 -14.18
CA HIS A 332 6.83 -5.17 -13.36
C HIS A 332 5.78 -6.17 -12.82
N ASP A 333 5.51 -7.23 -13.57
CA ASP A 333 4.30 -8.03 -13.38
C ASP A 333 4.47 -9.19 -12.38
N THR A 334 5.72 -9.52 -11.99
CA THR A 334 6.01 -10.57 -11.00
C THR A 334 5.64 -10.23 -9.55
N GLU A 335 5.44 -8.94 -9.23
CA GLU A 335 5.11 -8.49 -7.86
C GLU A 335 3.59 -8.38 -7.61
N GLY A 336 2.73 -8.70 -8.58
CA GLY A 336 1.27 -8.72 -8.41
C GLY A 336 0.70 -7.36 -7.97
N ARG A 337 1.02 -6.31 -8.72
CA ARG A 337 0.79 -4.90 -8.33
C ARG A 337 -0.36 -4.19 -9.05
N VAL A 338 -0.87 -4.74 -10.13
CA VAL A 338 -1.88 -4.08 -10.99
C VAL A 338 -2.95 -5.07 -11.42
N VAL A 339 -4.21 -4.70 -11.21
CA VAL A 339 -5.37 -5.31 -11.90
C VAL A 339 -6.11 -4.22 -12.64
N THR A 340 -6.35 -4.44 -13.93
CA THR A 340 -7.20 -3.59 -14.77
C THR A 340 -8.50 -4.34 -15.07
N VAL A 341 -9.65 -3.70 -14.88
CA VAL A 341 -10.95 -4.20 -15.35
C VAL A 341 -11.61 -3.17 -16.25
N GLU A 342 -12.33 -3.64 -17.25
CA GLU A 342 -13.05 -2.80 -18.21
C GLU A 342 -14.54 -2.79 -17.90
N PHE A 343 -15.15 -1.60 -17.84
CA PHE A 343 -16.59 -1.42 -17.84
C PHE A 343 -17.07 -0.79 -19.15
N ASN A 344 -18.38 -0.57 -19.30
CA ASN A 344 -18.93 0.04 -20.51
C ASN A 344 -18.31 1.42 -20.78
N ASP A 345 -18.21 2.25 -19.75
CA ASP A 345 -17.94 3.69 -19.90
C ASP A 345 -16.48 4.09 -19.53
N PHE A 346 -15.71 3.20 -18.89
CA PHE A 346 -14.34 3.47 -18.39
C PHE A 346 -13.54 2.19 -18.09
N TYR A 347 -12.21 2.32 -17.95
CA TYR A 347 -11.34 1.32 -17.31
C TYR A 347 -11.09 1.66 -15.84
N LEU A 348 -11.07 0.65 -14.97
CA LEU A 348 -10.66 0.78 -13.57
C LEU A 348 -9.37 -0.01 -13.34
N LEU A 349 -8.34 0.67 -12.83
CA LEU A 349 -7.07 0.09 -12.42
C LEU A 349 -6.95 0.21 -10.90
N THR A 350 -6.69 -0.91 -10.22
CA THR A 350 -6.12 -0.89 -8.87
C THR A 350 -4.62 -1.04 -8.99
N ALA A 351 -3.84 -0.18 -8.33
CA ALA A 351 -2.39 -0.25 -8.31
C ALA A 351 -1.84 -0.19 -6.88
N TYR A 352 -0.84 -1.03 -6.60
CA TYR A 352 0.04 -0.90 -5.44
C TYR A 352 1.44 -0.56 -5.97
N VAL A 353 1.78 0.73 -6.00
CA VAL A 353 3.01 1.22 -6.62
C VAL A 353 4.23 0.86 -5.75
N PRO A 354 5.38 0.49 -6.32
CA PRO A 354 6.59 0.19 -5.54
C PRO A 354 7.01 1.36 -4.65
N ASN A 355 7.14 1.08 -3.35
CA ASN A 355 7.83 1.96 -2.43
C ASN A 355 9.34 1.99 -2.75
N SER A 356 9.96 3.17 -2.70
CA SER A 356 11.41 3.35 -2.99
C SER A 356 12.34 2.65 -1.98
N GLY A 357 11.82 2.22 -0.83
CA GLY A 357 12.46 1.32 0.12
C GLY A 357 13.52 1.96 1.02
N ASP A 358 13.99 1.20 2.01
CA ASP A 358 15.01 1.63 2.96
C ASP A 358 16.29 2.07 2.26
N GLY A 359 16.71 3.32 2.51
CA GLY A 359 17.87 3.91 1.83
C GLY A 359 17.65 4.20 0.34
N LEU A 360 16.38 4.31 -0.09
CA LEU A 360 15.97 4.67 -1.45
C LEU A 360 16.45 3.69 -2.54
N LYS A 361 16.69 2.42 -2.16
CA LYS A 361 17.27 1.37 -3.02
C LYS A 361 16.47 1.03 -4.28
N ARG A 362 15.16 1.33 -4.30
CA ARG A 362 14.28 1.15 -5.48
C ARG A 362 13.93 2.47 -6.17
N LEU A 363 14.44 3.61 -5.72
CA LEU A 363 14.04 4.93 -6.23
C LEU A 363 14.28 5.06 -7.74
N THR A 364 15.44 4.64 -8.25
CA THR A 364 15.74 4.65 -9.69
C THR A 364 14.73 3.83 -10.48
N TYR A 365 14.47 2.58 -10.08
CA TYR A 365 13.45 1.71 -10.70
C TYR A 365 12.05 2.34 -10.65
N ARG A 366 11.69 2.96 -9.52
CA ARG A 366 10.41 3.65 -9.32
C ARG A 366 10.22 4.78 -10.33
N VAL A 367 11.17 5.71 -10.45
CA VAL A 367 11.00 6.93 -11.26
C VAL A 367 11.41 6.79 -12.72
N THR A 368 12.31 5.87 -13.06
CA THR A 368 12.83 5.71 -14.45
C THR A 368 12.20 4.56 -15.23
N GLU A 369 11.58 3.58 -14.55
CA GLU A 369 10.97 2.40 -15.18
C GLU A 369 9.48 2.30 -14.82
N TRP A 370 9.14 2.18 -13.53
CA TRP A 370 7.78 1.87 -13.09
C TRP A 370 6.75 2.97 -13.39
N ASP A 371 6.97 4.19 -12.89
CA ASP A 371 6.01 5.29 -13.07
C ASP A 371 5.80 5.67 -14.55
N PRO A 372 6.86 5.72 -15.40
CA PRO A 372 6.70 5.85 -16.85
C PRO A 372 5.85 4.73 -17.47
N SER A 373 6.10 3.47 -17.11
CA SER A 373 5.31 2.33 -17.62
C SER A 373 3.84 2.43 -17.23
N LEU A 374 3.52 2.71 -15.96
CA LEU A 374 2.13 2.87 -15.50
C LEU A 374 1.44 4.05 -16.20
N GLY A 375 2.10 5.22 -16.25
CA GLY A 375 1.56 6.40 -16.91
C GLY A 375 1.31 6.19 -18.41
N ASN A 376 2.21 5.50 -19.11
CA ASN A 376 2.07 5.19 -20.53
C ASN A 376 0.97 4.15 -20.78
N TYR A 377 0.87 3.10 -19.94
CA TYR A 377 -0.19 2.10 -20.00
C TYR A 377 -1.58 2.74 -19.86
N MET A 378 -1.75 3.66 -18.92
CA MET A 378 -3.02 4.40 -18.78
C MET A 378 -3.35 5.25 -20.01
N LYS A 379 -2.37 5.94 -20.61
CA LYS A 379 -2.59 6.71 -21.85
C LYS A 379 -2.83 5.84 -23.08
N ASP A 380 -2.41 4.57 -23.06
CA ASP A 380 -2.79 3.59 -24.09
C ASP A 380 -4.25 3.16 -23.95
N LEU A 381 -4.71 2.84 -22.73
CA LEU A 381 -6.12 2.55 -22.44
C LEU A 381 -7.05 3.74 -22.76
N GLU A 382 -6.61 4.97 -22.48
CA GLU A 382 -7.39 6.19 -22.72
C GLU A 382 -7.71 6.43 -24.20
N LYS A 383 -7.01 5.75 -25.14
CA LYS A 383 -7.34 5.78 -26.58
C LYS A 383 -8.71 5.19 -26.89
N SER A 384 -9.25 4.31 -26.04
CA SER A 384 -10.58 3.71 -26.23
C SER A 384 -11.61 4.16 -25.19
N LYS A 385 -11.25 4.28 -23.91
CA LYS A 385 -12.16 4.72 -22.83
C LYS A 385 -11.43 5.49 -21.74
N PRO A 386 -12.08 6.45 -21.06
CA PRO A 386 -11.57 7.10 -19.86
C PRO A 386 -11.04 6.11 -18.81
N VAL A 387 -10.04 6.53 -18.05
CA VAL A 387 -9.35 5.70 -17.06
C VAL A 387 -9.57 6.23 -15.64
N ILE A 388 -9.79 5.32 -14.71
CA ILE A 388 -9.76 5.56 -13.27
C ILE A 388 -8.64 4.70 -12.69
N LEU A 389 -7.59 5.34 -12.17
CA LEU A 389 -6.56 4.70 -11.36
C LEU A 389 -6.89 4.89 -9.89
N THR A 390 -6.78 3.83 -9.10
CA THR A 390 -6.93 3.90 -7.65
C THR A 390 -5.91 3.05 -6.90
N GLY A 391 -5.59 3.47 -5.68
CA GLY A 391 -4.78 2.69 -4.74
C GLY A 391 -3.64 3.46 -4.12
N ASP A 392 -2.77 2.74 -3.43
CA ASP A 392 -1.55 3.27 -2.81
C ASP A 392 -0.47 3.50 -3.87
N LEU A 393 -0.29 4.79 -4.21
CA LEU A 393 0.69 5.26 -5.18
C LEU A 393 2.06 5.56 -4.55
N ASN A 394 2.23 5.28 -3.25
CA ASN A 394 3.49 5.43 -2.51
C ASN A 394 4.21 6.78 -2.80
N CYS A 395 3.44 7.88 -2.79
CA CYS A 395 3.93 9.25 -2.93
C CYS A 395 2.95 10.22 -2.27
N ALA A 396 3.41 11.12 -1.41
CA ALA A 396 2.68 12.31 -0.99
C ALA A 396 3.07 13.46 -1.93
N HIS A 397 2.17 13.85 -2.83
CA HIS A 397 2.53 14.68 -3.98
C HIS A 397 2.99 16.11 -3.57
N GLN A 398 2.31 16.76 -2.64
CA GLN A 398 2.58 18.15 -2.24
C GLN A 398 2.89 18.30 -0.75
N GLU A 399 3.44 19.44 -0.30
CA GLU A 399 3.72 19.64 1.14
C GLU A 399 2.47 19.43 2.01
N ILE A 400 1.27 19.78 1.50
CA ILE A 400 -0.03 19.56 2.16
C ILE A 400 -0.38 18.07 2.39
N ASP A 401 0.24 17.16 1.66
CA ASP A 401 -0.04 15.72 1.69
C ASP A 401 0.73 14.97 2.78
N ILE A 402 1.54 15.64 3.61
CA ILE A 402 2.37 15.00 4.63
C ILE A 402 2.52 15.88 5.88
N HIS A 403 2.38 15.32 7.09
CA HIS A 403 2.48 16.11 8.34
C HIS A 403 3.81 16.85 8.54
N ASP A 404 4.93 16.31 8.06
CA ASP A 404 6.28 16.89 8.22
C ASP A 404 7.07 16.84 6.90
N PRO A 405 6.81 17.77 5.96
CA PRO A 405 7.47 17.76 4.66
C PRO A 405 8.98 18.03 4.77
N ALA A 406 9.40 18.90 5.69
CA ALA A 406 10.80 19.25 5.88
C ALA A 406 11.63 18.07 6.41
N GLY A 407 11.10 17.32 7.39
CA GLY A 407 11.76 16.14 7.96
C GLY A 407 11.78 14.92 7.05
N ASN A 408 10.99 14.88 5.97
CA ASN A 408 10.82 13.70 5.11
C ASN A 408 11.32 13.85 3.67
N ARG A 409 12.04 14.93 3.33
CA ARG A 409 12.55 15.18 1.97
C ARG A 409 13.43 14.06 1.35
N ARG A 410 13.97 13.14 2.16
CA ARG A 410 14.72 11.94 1.73
C ARG A 410 14.10 10.62 2.23
N SER A 411 12.85 10.66 2.70
CA SER A 411 12.07 9.47 3.03
C SER A 411 11.39 8.96 1.76
N ALA A 412 11.31 7.64 1.58
CA ALA A 412 10.52 7.04 0.51
C ALA A 412 9.05 7.49 0.62
N GLY A 413 8.45 7.88 -0.50
CA GLY A 413 7.13 8.49 -0.57
C GLY A 413 7.12 10.03 -0.47
N PHE A 414 8.24 10.71 -0.21
CA PHE A 414 8.33 12.17 -0.24
C PHE A 414 9.68 12.70 -0.75
N THR A 415 10.40 11.91 -1.56
CA THR A 415 11.57 12.43 -2.29
C THR A 415 11.14 13.44 -3.35
N ILE A 416 12.08 14.29 -3.80
CA ILE A 416 11.82 15.22 -4.91
C ILE A 416 11.57 14.41 -6.18
N GLU A 417 12.40 13.39 -6.39
CA GLU A 417 12.36 12.47 -7.52
C GLU A 417 11.00 11.74 -7.66
N GLU A 418 10.41 11.24 -6.56
CA GLU A 418 9.06 10.63 -6.57
C GLU A 418 7.96 11.64 -6.92
N ARG A 419 8.07 12.88 -6.43
CA ARG A 419 7.04 13.92 -6.62
C ARG A 419 7.08 14.48 -8.04
N GLU A 420 8.27 14.72 -8.58
CA GLU A 420 8.47 15.09 -9.98
C GLU A 420 8.05 13.96 -10.93
N SER A 421 8.31 12.71 -10.57
CA SER A 421 7.80 11.54 -11.30
C SER A 421 6.28 11.47 -11.29
N PHE A 422 5.62 11.70 -10.15
CA PHE A 422 4.17 11.70 -10.03
C PHE A 422 3.52 12.78 -10.90
N GLU A 423 4.05 14.00 -10.84
CA GLU A 423 3.62 15.13 -11.69
C GLU A 423 3.80 14.78 -13.17
N THR A 424 5.00 14.37 -13.58
CA THR A 424 5.34 14.09 -14.99
C THR A 424 4.58 12.89 -15.56
N ASN A 425 4.42 11.81 -14.79
CA ASN A 425 3.87 10.55 -15.30
C ASN A 425 2.37 10.42 -15.15
N PHE A 426 1.73 11.21 -14.29
CA PHE A 426 0.27 11.16 -14.09
C PHE A 426 -0.39 12.51 -14.38
N LEU A 427 -0.13 13.56 -13.57
CA LEU A 427 -0.92 14.79 -13.64
C LEU A 427 -0.68 15.57 -14.94
N SER A 428 0.58 15.79 -15.31
CA SER A 428 0.98 16.40 -16.58
C SER A 428 0.59 15.57 -17.82
N LYS A 429 0.13 14.32 -17.67
CA LYS A 429 -0.48 13.52 -18.75
C LYS A 429 -2.01 13.68 -18.86
N GLY A 430 -2.63 14.52 -18.03
CA GLY A 430 -4.08 14.80 -18.04
C GLY A 430 -4.91 13.95 -17.07
N PHE A 431 -4.27 13.35 -16.06
CA PHE A 431 -4.99 12.69 -14.97
C PHE A 431 -5.21 13.65 -13.79
N VAL A 432 -6.41 13.59 -13.20
CA VAL A 432 -6.87 14.51 -12.17
C VAL A 432 -6.90 13.82 -10.82
N ASP A 433 -6.18 14.38 -9.85
CA ASP A 433 -6.32 14.04 -8.42
C ASP A 433 -7.70 14.52 -7.91
N THR A 434 -8.64 13.58 -7.77
CA THR A 434 -10.04 13.91 -7.48
C THR A 434 -10.23 14.50 -6.10
N PHE A 435 -9.47 14.02 -5.11
CA PHE A 435 -9.51 14.56 -3.76
C PHE A 435 -8.97 15.99 -3.75
N ARG A 436 -7.84 16.26 -4.43
CA ARG A 436 -7.26 17.60 -4.47
C ARG A 436 -8.09 18.58 -5.31
N LYS A 437 -8.81 18.12 -6.36
CA LYS A 437 -9.77 18.93 -7.13
C LYS A 437 -10.97 19.38 -6.30
N GLN A 438 -11.55 18.48 -5.48
CA GLN A 438 -12.69 18.82 -4.62
C GLN A 438 -12.30 19.51 -3.30
N HIS A 439 -11.09 19.27 -2.81
CA HIS A 439 -10.62 19.71 -1.49
C HIS A 439 -9.22 20.37 -1.55
N PRO A 440 -9.02 21.44 -2.35
CA PRO A 440 -7.70 22.00 -2.66
C PRO A 440 -6.90 22.39 -1.41
N ASN A 441 -7.54 23.04 -0.44
CA ASN A 441 -6.92 23.54 0.79
C ASN A 441 -7.02 22.60 2.00
N VAL A 442 -7.42 21.33 1.81
CA VAL A 442 -7.65 20.42 2.93
C VAL A 442 -6.45 19.52 3.21
N VAL A 443 -6.03 19.49 4.48
CA VAL A 443 -5.07 18.54 5.03
C VAL A 443 -5.81 17.25 5.39
N GLY A 444 -5.80 16.29 4.45
CA GLY A 444 -6.35 14.95 4.63
C GLY A 444 -5.27 13.91 4.34
N TYR A 445 -5.12 12.94 5.25
CA TYR A 445 -4.14 11.85 5.15
C TYR A 445 -4.86 10.51 5.01
N SER A 446 -4.21 9.58 4.31
CA SER A 446 -4.70 8.21 4.12
C SER A 446 -3.86 7.16 4.88
N TYR A 447 -2.61 7.47 5.21
CA TYR A 447 -1.65 6.60 5.86
C TYR A 447 -1.14 7.19 7.19
N TRP A 448 -1.02 6.33 8.21
CA TRP A 448 -0.33 6.66 9.46
C TRP A 448 0.43 5.43 9.98
N GLY A 449 1.77 5.45 9.87
CA GLY A 449 2.59 4.33 10.34
C GLY A 449 2.37 3.99 11.83
N TYR A 450 2.44 2.70 12.17
CA TYR A 450 2.15 2.20 13.52
C TYR A 450 3.04 2.76 14.64
N ARG A 451 4.21 3.32 14.32
CA ARG A 451 5.15 3.87 15.31
C ARG A 451 4.60 5.18 15.91
N HIS A 452 4.96 5.43 17.17
CA HIS A 452 4.67 6.68 17.90
C HIS A 452 3.19 7.11 17.96
N ASN A 453 2.24 6.17 17.75
CA ASN A 453 0.79 6.45 17.68
C ASN A 453 0.44 7.52 16.63
N ALA A 454 1.04 7.46 15.43
CA ALA A 454 0.87 8.48 14.39
C ALA A 454 -0.62 8.78 14.09
N ARG A 455 -1.49 7.76 13.98
CA ARG A 455 -2.93 7.97 13.74
C ARG A 455 -3.64 8.74 14.87
N LYS A 456 -3.33 8.44 16.14
CA LYS A 456 -3.90 9.15 17.30
C LYS A 456 -3.46 10.61 17.41
N THR A 457 -2.34 10.96 16.77
CA THR A 457 -1.79 12.33 16.75
C THR A 457 -1.88 12.96 15.37
N ASN A 458 -2.64 12.35 14.45
CA ASN A 458 -2.83 12.74 13.06
C ASN A 458 -1.54 13.04 12.26
N LYS A 459 -0.44 12.36 12.59
CA LYS A 459 0.88 12.52 11.92
C LYS A 459 0.93 11.67 10.64
N GLY A 460 0.05 11.99 9.70
CA GLY A 460 -0.22 11.17 8.52
C GLY A 460 0.45 11.66 7.24
N TRP A 461 0.21 10.87 6.19
CA TRP A 461 0.62 11.08 4.80
C TRP A 461 -0.58 10.73 3.90
N ARG A 462 -0.76 11.37 2.75
CA ARG A 462 -1.69 10.94 1.70
C ARG A 462 -0.92 10.18 0.64
N LEU A 463 -1.03 8.86 0.68
CA LEU A 463 -0.35 7.93 -0.25
C LEU A 463 -1.34 7.23 -1.19
N ASP A 464 -2.62 7.21 -0.80
CA ASP A 464 -3.71 6.59 -1.54
C ASP A 464 -4.44 7.65 -2.36
N TYR A 465 -4.80 7.32 -3.61
CA TYR A 465 -5.40 8.26 -4.55
C TYR A 465 -6.55 7.61 -5.34
N PHE A 466 -7.45 8.46 -5.83
CA PHE A 466 -8.15 8.26 -7.08
C PHE A 466 -7.62 9.29 -8.08
N LEU A 467 -7.07 8.83 -9.21
CA LEU A 467 -6.72 9.68 -10.35
C LEU A 467 -7.64 9.31 -11.51
N VAL A 468 -8.26 10.30 -12.17
CA VAL A 468 -9.20 10.06 -13.28
C VAL A 468 -8.81 10.82 -14.54
N SER A 469 -9.12 10.29 -15.72
CA SER A 469 -9.08 11.06 -16.97
C SER A 469 -9.86 12.37 -16.84
N GLU A 470 -9.30 13.51 -17.28
CA GLU A 470 -9.98 14.82 -17.23
C GLU A 470 -11.39 14.77 -17.86
N SER A 471 -11.58 13.99 -18.92
CA SER A 471 -12.87 13.79 -19.61
C SER A 471 -14.01 13.25 -18.74
N ILE A 472 -13.72 12.69 -17.56
CA ILE A 472 -14.71 12.25 -16.57
C ILE A 472 -14.54 12.94 -15.21
N ALA A 473 -13.63 13.89 -15.06
CA ALA A 473 -13.38 14.55 -13.78
C ALA A 473 -14.61 15.33 -13.26
N GLU A 474 -15.41 15.93 -14.14
CA GLU A 474 -16.69 16.58 -13.78
C GLU A 474 -17.80 15.59 -13.41
N ARG A 475 -17.64 14.30 -13.74
CA ARG A 475 -18.59 13.24 -13.32
C ARG A 475 -18.31 12.74 -11.91
N VAL A 476 -17.15 13.07 -11.33
CA VAL A 476 -16.83 12.74 -9.94
C VAL A 476 -17.70 13.60 -9.04
N HIS A 477 -18.74 12.98 -8.50
CA HIS A 477 -19.63 13.60 -7.53
C HIS A 477 -18.91 13.83 -6.20
N ASP A 478 -18.04 12.89 -5.81
CA ASP A 478 -17.52 12.83 -4.44
C ASP A 478 -16.22 12.02 -4.38
N SER A 479 -15.19 12.52 -3.70
CA SER A 479 -13.91 11.84 -3.51
C SER A 479 -13.40 12.08 -2.09
N TYR A 480 -13.31 11.01 -1.31
CA TYR A 480 -13.25 11.12 0.15
C TYR A 480 -12.35 10.08 0.80
N ILE A 481 -11.90 10.40 2.02
CA ILE A 481 -11.11 9.53 2.88
C ILE A 481 -11.96 9.08 4.08
N ILE A 482 -11.72 7.86 4.54
CA ILE A 482 -12.42 7.21 5.67
C ILE A 482 -11.44 6.99 6.85
N PRO A 483 -11.10 8.05 7.62
CA PRO A 483 -10.02 8.01 8.62
C PRO A 483 -10.35 7.20 9.89
N ASP A 484 -11.64 6.97 10.17
CA ASP A 484 -12.14 6.25 11.35
C ASP A 484 -11.92 4.72 11.27
N ILE A 485 -11.87 4.17 10.06
CA ILE A 485 -11.56 2.75 9.82
C ILE A 485 -10.05 2.52 9.99
N SER A 486 -9.68 1.92 11.13
CA SER A 486 -8.29 1.77 11.59
C SER A 486 -7.79 0.31 11.64
N ALA A 487 -8.38 -0.59 10.85
CA ALA A 487 -7.95 -1.99 10.77
C ALA A 487 -6.64 -2.20 9.98
N SER A 488 -6.22 -1.19 9.21
CA SER A 488 -4.93 -1.07 8.52
C SER A 488 -4.24 0.22 8.99
N ASP A 489 -2.94 0.39 8.74
CA ASP A 489 -2.26 1.68 8.87
C ASP A 489 -2.74 2.68 7.80
N HIS A 490 -3.22 2.18 6.65
CA HIS A 490 -3.99 2.96 5.67
C HIS A 490 -5.49 3.01 6.01
N SER A 491 -6.16 4.04 5.50
CA SER A 491 -7.62 4.20 5.54
C SER A 491 -8.23 3.97 4.17
N PRO A 492 -9.48 3.47 4.08
CA PRO A 492 -10.19 3.41 2.81
C PRO A 492 -10.40 4.81 2.22
N LEU A 493 -10.37 4.89 0.90
CA LEU A 493 -10.84 6.02 0.10
C LEU A 493 -12.12 5.60 -0.63
N GLY A 494 -12.99 6.55 -0.89
CA GLY A 494 -14.18 6.36 -1.73
C GLY A 494 -14.25 7.37 -2.87
N LEU A 495 -14.83 6.92 -3.98
CA LEU A 495 -15.18 7.72 -5.16
C LEU A 495 -16.64 7.44 -5.52
N VAL A 496 -17.44 8.49 -5.71
CA VAL A 496 -18.78 8.42 -6.30
C VAL A 496 -18.74 9.05 -7.68
N LEU A 497 -19.02 8.26 -8.71
CA LEU A 497 -19.01 8.66 -10.11
C LEU A 497 -20.44 8.64 -10.66
N LYS A 498 -20.87 9.74 -11.29
CA LYS A 498 -22.09 9.78 -12.12
C LYS A 498 -21.78 9.09 -13.45
N LEU A 499 -22.61 8.12 -13.86
CA LEU A 499 -22.40 7.35 -15.09
C LEU A 499 -23.01 8.04 -16.31
#